data_AF-A0A5E4HSF1-F1
#
_entry.id   AF-A0A5E4HSF1-F1
#
_cell.length_a   1.000
_cell.length_b   1.000
_cell.length_c   1.000
_cell.angle_alpha   90.00
_cell.angle_beta   90.00
_cell.angle_gamma   90.00
#
_symmetry.space_group_name_H-M   'P 1'
#
loop_
_entity.id
_entity.type
_entity.pdbx_description
1 polymer ?
#
loop_
_entity_poly.entity_id
_entity_poly.type
_entity_poly.pdbx_seq_one_letter_code
_entity_poly.pdbx_strand_id
1 'polypeptide(L)'
;MVNIIDKFLQDLKINGTAEKTLMDYSKFLKNINRQKSLEKWDKTDVNKYILEKHNECFAGAQICKVKLKRFFTWAGKSELVSHLNT
;
A
#
# COMPACT_ATOMS: atom_id res chain seq x y z
N MET A 1 -6.98 1.70 -19.64
CA MET A 1 -5.81 2.12 -18.83
C MET A 1 -5.62 1.08 -17.74
N VAL A 2 -4.54 0.30 -17.79
CA VAL A 2 -4.33 -0.78 -16.80
C VAL A 2 -3.99 -0.14 -15.46
N ASN A 3 -4.89 -0.29 -14.48
CA ASN A 3 -4.73 0.26 -13.14
C ASN A 3 -3.46 -0.32 -12.48
N ILE A 4 -2.60 0.53 -11.94
CA ILE A 4 -1.35 0.12 -11.25
C ILE A 4 -1.62 -0.89 -10.13
N ILE A 5 -2.79 -0.81 -9.49
CA ILE A 5 -3.23 -1.76 -8.47
C ILE A 5 -3.45 -3.15 -9.07
N ASP A 6 -4.09 -3.25 -10.24
CA ASP A 6 -4.36 -4.55 -10.86
C ASP A 6 -3.07 -5.23 -11.33
N LYS A 7 -2.08 -4.47 -11.83
CA LYS A 7 -0.74 -4.99 -12.13
C LYS A 7 -0.04 -5.55 -10.89
N PHE A 8 -0.09 -4.82 -9.78
CA PHE A 8 0.48 -5.27 -8.52
C PHE A 8 -0.18 -6.56 -8.01
N LEU A 9 -1.51 -6.63 -8.05
CA LEU A 9 -2.25 -7.81 -7.63
C LEU A 9 -1.98 -9.03 -8.53
N GLN A 10 -1.82 -8.81 -9.83
CA GLN A 10 -1.45 -9.88 -10.77
C GLN A 10 -0.05 -10.41 -10.48
N ASP A 11 0.92 -9.55 -10.22
CA ASP A 11 2.28 -9.94 -9.83
C ASP A 11 2.28 -10.76 -8.52
N LEU A 12 1.57 -10.29 -7.50
CA LEU A 12 1.40 -11.03 -6.25
C LEU A 12 0.76 -12.42 -6.48
N LYS A 13 -0.23 -12.51 -7.37
CA LYS A 13 -0.91 -13.76 -7.71
C LYS A 13 0.05 -14.75 -8.39
N ILE A 14 0.86 -14.27 -9.35
CA ILE A 14 1.89 -15.08 -10.02
C ILE A 14 2.92 -15.58 -9.01
N ASN A 15 3.27 -14.75 -8.03
CA ASN A 15 4.18 -15.09 -6.93
C ASN A 15 3.56 -15.97 -5.82
N GLY A 16 2.40 -16.58 -6.06
CA GLY A 16 1.79 -17.55 -5.13
C GLY A 16 1.15 -16.93 -3.88
N THR A 17 0.84 -15.63 -3.88
CA THR A 17 0.14 -15.00 -2.76
C THR A 17 -1.28 -15.53 -2.64
N ALA A 18 -1.69 -15.90 -1.42
CA ALA A 18 -3.03 -16.42 -1.13
C ALA A 18 -4.15 -15.44 -1.56
N GLU A 19 -5.27 -15.98 -2.04
CA GLU A 19 -6.39 -15.19 -2.55
C GLU A 19 -6.97 -14.22 -1.51
N LYS A 20 -7.07 -14.66 -0.25
CA LYS A 20 -7.50 -13.81 0.87
C LYS A 20 -6.60 -12.57 1.00
N THR A 21 -5.29 -12.75 0.92
CA THR A 21 -4.32 -11.67 0.98
C THR A 21 -4.42 -10.74 -0.22
N LEU A 22 -4.66 -11.27 -1.43
CA LEU A 22 -4.91 -10.45 -2.63
C LEU A 22 -6.16 -9.58 -2.48
N MET A 23 -7.26 -10.15 -1.96
CA MET A 23 -8.49 -9.39 -1.68
C MET A 23 -8.25 -8.29 -0.65
N ASP A 24 -7.50 -8.58 0.40
CA ASP A 24 -7.15 -7.60 1.43
C ASP A 24 -6.27 -6.47 0.88
N TYR A 25 -5.33 -6.75 -0.01
CA TYR A 25 -4.57 -5.73 -0.73
C TYR A 25 -5.45 -4.92 -1.67
N SER A 26 -6.33 -5.58 -2.42
CA SER A 26 -7.23 -4.92 -3.37
C SER A 26 -8.13 -3.90 -2.69
N LYS A 27 -8.82 -4.32 -1.60
CA LYS A 27 -9.67 -3.44 -0.81
C LYS A 27 -8.89 -2.27 -0.22
N PHE A 28 -7.72 -2.56 0.35
CA PHE A 28 -6.84 -1.54 0.96
C PHE A 28 -6.41 -0.49 -0.07
N LEU A 29 -5.78 -0.90 -1.16
CA LEU A 29 -5.24 0.01 -2.18
C LEU A 29 -6.34 0.79 -2.89
N LYS A 30 -7.47 0.15 -3.21
CA LYS A 30 -8.61 0.84 -3.83
C LYS A 30 -9.23 1.90 -2.91
N ASN A 31 -9.34 1.61 -1.61
CA ASN A 31 -9.86 2.58 -0.66
C ASN A 31 -8.98 3.82 -0.56
N ILE A 32 -7.66 3.62 -0.52
CA ILE A 32 -6.68 4.71 -0.49
C ILE A 32 -6.70 5.52 -1.79
N ASN A 33 -6.72 4.82 -2.93
CA ASN A 33 -6.70 5.44 -4.24
C ASN A 33 -7.96 6.30 -4.52
N ARG A 34 -9.08 6.03 -3.83
CA ARG A 34 -10.29 6.88 -3.88
C ARG A 34 -10.09 8.24 -3.23
N GLN A 35 -9.25 8.33 -2.19
CA GLN A 35 -8.97 9.60 -1.51
C GLN A 35 -7.96 10.44 -2.30
N LYS A 36 -6.89 9.81 -2.77
CA LYS A 36 -5.87 10.43 -3.63
C LYS A 36 -5.24 9.33 -4.48
N SER A 37 -5.08 9.57 -5.79
CA SER A 37 -4.44 8.60 -6.68
C SER A 37 -3.06 8.21 -6.15
N LEU A 38 -2.79 6.91 -6.00
CA LEU A 38 -1.52 6.36 -5.52
C LEU A 38 -0.33 6.79 -6.39
N GLU A 39 -0.57 7.15 -7.65
CA GLU A 39 0.45 7.68 -8.55
C GLU A 39 0.92 9.08 -8.13
N LYS A 40 0.07 9.84 -7.44
CA LYS A 40 0.33 11.21 -6.95
C LYS A 40 0.74 11.24 -5.48
N TRP A 41 0.95 10.09 -4.85
CA TRP A 41 1.39 10.03 -3.47
C TRP A 41 2.85 10.46 -3.34
N ASP A 42 3.12 11.23 -2.30
CA ASP A 42 4.44 11.60 -1.84
C ASP A 42 4.68 11.09 -0.40
N LYS A 43 5.88 11.34 0.12
CA LYS A 43 6.31 10.88 1.45
C LYS A 43 5.42 11.44 2.57
N THR A 44 4.89 12.64 2.40
CA THR A 44 3.99 13.29 3.36
C THR A 44 2.65 12.57 3.40
N ASP A 45 2.09 12.19 2.24
CA ASP A 45 0.85 11.41 2.20
C ASP A 45 1.00 10.07 2.92
N VAL A 46 2.11 9.36 2.67
CA VAL A 46 2.43 8.10 3.34
C VAL A 46 2.47 8.28 4.86
N ASN A 47 3.20 9.28 5.33
CA ASN A 47 3.34 9.56 6.76
C ASN A 47 2.01 9.96 7.41
N LYS A 48 1.25 10.83 6.74
CA LYS A 48 -0.06 11.27 7.22
C LYS A 48 -1.01 10.09 7.38
N TYR A 49 -1.10 9.24 6.35
CA TYR A 49 -1.97 8.06 6.40
C TYR A 49 -1.60 7.11 7.54
N ILE A 50 -0.29 6.85 7.72
CA ILE A 50 0.20 5.99 8.80
C ILE A 50 -0.12 6.61 10.17
N LEU A 51 0.05 7.91 10.34
CA LEU A 51 -0.25 8.61 11.59
C LEU A 51 -1.75 8.57 11.91
N GLU A 52 -2.61 8.80 10.92
CA GLU A 52 -4.06 8.66 11.06
C GLU A 52 -4.43 7.25 11.51
N LYS A 53 -3.87 6.22 10.87
CA LYS A 53 -4.09 4.82 11.29
C LYS A 53 -3.48 4.47 12.63
N HIS A 54 -2.38 5.09 13.01
CA HIS A 54 -1.76 4.91 14.33
C HIS A 54 -2.67 5.43 15.44
N ASN A 55 -3.34 6.56 15.21
CA ASN A 55 -4.29 7.14 16.16
C ASN A 55 -5.58 6.32 16.26
N GLU A 56 -5.99 5.62 15.19
CA GLU A 56 -7.11 4.67 15.24
C GLU A 56 -6.74 3.35 15.91
N CYS A 57 -5.63 2.72 15.49
CA CYS A 57 -5.18 1.42 15.98
C CYS A 57 -3.70 1.18 15.65
N PHE A 58 -2.86 1.02 16.69
CA PHE A 58 -1.42 0.77 16.52
C PHE A 58 -1.11 -0.45 15.64
N ALA A 59 -1.75 -1.60 15.92
CA ALA A 59 -1.55 -2.82 15.13
C ALA A 59 -1.99 -2.65 13.68
N GLY A 60 -3.10 -1.94 13.44
CA GLY A 60 -3.57 -1.59 12.11
C GLY A 60 -2.57 -0.73 11.34
N ALA A 61 -1.92 0.22 12.01
CA ALA A 61 -0.90 1.08 11.41
C ALA A 61 0.34 0.30 10.95
N GLN A 62 0.78 -0.72 11.71
CA GLN A 62 1.91 -1.57 11.31
C GLN A 62 1.58 -2.40 10.08
N ILE A 63 0.37 -2.98 10.01
CA ILE A 63 -0.10 -3.69 8.82
C ILE A 63 -0.15 -2.76 7.62
N CYS A 64 -0.61 -1.52 7.80
CA CYS A 64 -0.63 -0.51 6.73
C CYS A 64 0.79 -0.17 6.24
N LYS A 65 1.77 0.01 7.15
CA LYS A 65 3.18 0.24 6.80
C LYS A 65 3.74 -0.86 5.92
N VAL A 66 3.55 -2.12 6.31
CA VAL A 66 4.03 -3.28 5.53
C VAL A 66 3.40 -3.30 4.13
N LYS A 67 2.08 -3.09 4.04
CA LYS A 67 1.36 -3.07 2.76
C LYS A 67 1.84 -1.93 1.85
N LEU A 68 1.97 -0.72 2.38
CA LEU A 68 2.45 0.45 1.63
C LEU A 68 3.90 0.26 1.17
N LYS A 69 4.77 -0.23 2.06
CA LYS A 69 6.18 -0.49 1.73
C LYS A 69 6.31 -1.49 0.60
N ARG A 70 5.55 -2.59 0.64
CA ARG A 70 5.56 -3.60 -0.43
C ARG A 70 5.06 -3.03 -1.75
N PHE A 71 3.94 -2.30 -1.74
CA PHE A 71 3.36 -1.72 -2.95
C PHE A 71 4.28 -0.67 -3.60
N PHE A 72 4.75 0.32 -2.84
CA PHE A 72 5.59 1.40 -3.39
C PHE A 72 6.98 0.92 -3.78
N THR A 73 7.55 -0.08 -3.08
CA THR A 73 8.78 -0.74 -3.53
C THR A 73 8.58 -1.43 -4.87
N TRP A 74 7.50 -2.20 -5.03
CA TRP A 74 7.19 -2.86 -6.31
C TRP A 74 6.93 -1.84 -7.43
N ALA A 75 6.30 -0.71 -7.13
CA ALA A 75 6.02 0.36 -8.08
C ALA A 75 7.26 1.19 -8.48
N GLY A 76 8.45 0.85 -7.97
CA GLY A 76 9.69 1.59 -8.22
C GLY A 76 9.79 2.93 -7.50
N LYS A 77 8.97 3.14 -6.46
CA LYS A 77 8.89 4.37 -5.64
C LYS A 77 9.35 4.11 -4.20
N SER A 78 10.44 3.38 -4.04
CA SER A 78 10.95 2.97 -2.71
C SER A 78 11.36 4.17 -1.85
N GLU A 79 11.70 5.30 -2.46
CA GLU A 79 12.01 6.57 -1.78
C GLU A 79 10.86 7.06 -0.90
N LEU A 80 9.61 6.75 -1.25
CA LEU A 80 8.42 7.14 -0.48
C LEU A 80 8.26 6.36 0.83
N VAL A 81 8.90 5.20 0.94
CA VAL A 81 8.68 4.22 2.01
C VAL A 81 9.98 3.69 2.64
N SER A 82 11.14 4.13 2.17
CA SER A 82 12.47 3.69 2.64
C SER A 82 12.71 3.99 4.12
N HIS A 83 12.11 5.06 4.65
CA HIS A 83 12.20 5.47 6.05
C HIS A 83 11.25 4.68 6.97
N LEU A 84 10.37 3.85 6.41
CA LEU A 84 9.47 3.03 7.20
C LEU A 84 10.24 1.81 7.73
N ASN A 85 10.56 1.84 9.03
CA ASN A 85 11.01 0.66 9.76
C ASN A 85 9.83 -0.34 9.86
N THR A 86 10.05 -1.55 9.38
CA THR A 86 9.10 -2.67 9.34
C THR A 86 9.80 -3.91 9.84
#